data_AF-A0A9P4GZ15-F1
#
_entry.id   AF-A0A9P4GZ15-F1
#
_cell.length_a   1.000
_cell.length_b   1.000
_cell.length_c   1.000
_cell.angle_alpha   90.00
_cell.angle_beta   90.00
_cell.angle_gamma   90.00
#
_symmetry.space_group_name_H-M   'P 1'
#
loop_
_entity.id
_entity.type
_entity.pdbx_description
1 polymer ?
#
loop_
_entity_poly.entity_id
_entity_poly.type
_entity_poly.pdbx_seq_one_letter_code
_entity_poly.pdbx_strand_id
1 'polypeptide(L)'
;MVQKIGVDDEQLREAWHSNKLKEFLLFRGSQFPDSRMQADLRWLSQQTGFAANATGDFVGALVEAARGKLSPMDQTLPFDELEPLETRQAFLFYGHILNGFMPGVEEDLWLYLGFCTARDSADASSLAGAYRTVIDRCSFEEFWKAMHDSSMNALFEKYGLSTYLATAPSFKTLINNVARWHHSVWELKKFTLCTEIDPHRSVQVNYDFVNCKNARTHGTQSHGQLAPWLGSILGTLQIPESRLHNPYPLPPIPGVEYQRYDGVVAKQVVGGPASEYEAVCRLVEHDGHQAFVLPVPDDADEFMQNSLNSQASTVTGRLYVSNRVFEGRIFESLRVGR
;
A
#
# COMPACT_ATOMS: atom_id res chain seq x y z
N MET A 1 -13.64 13.98 15.19
CA MET A 1 -14.85 14.75 15.57
C MET A 1 -16.06 14.41 14.70
N VAL A 2 -16.02 14.64 13.37
CA VAL A 2 -17.18 14.55 12.45
C VAL A 2 -17.88 13.18 12.43
N GLN A 3 -17.13 12.08 12.33
CA GLN A 3 -17.72 10.72 12.37
C GLN A 3 -18.43 10.40 13.69
N LYS A 4 -18.01 11.01 14.82
CA LYS A 4 -18.62 10.78 16.14
C LYS A 4 -19.92 11.55 16.35
N ILE A 5 -20.09 12.70 15.67
CA ILE A 5 -21.27 13.57 15.80
C ILE A 5 -22.43 13.14 14.88
N GLY A 6 -22.29 12.02 14.15
CA GLY A 6 -23.36 11.45 13.32
C GLY A 6 -23.91 12.45 12.29
N VAL A 7 -23.02 13.24 11.70
CA VAL A 7 -23.36 14.22 10.67
C VAL A 7 -23.26 13.55 9.30
N ASP A 8 -24.25 13.81 8.46
CA ASP A 8 -24.27 13.36 7.07
C ASP A 8 -23.36 14.25 6.17
N ASP A 9 -22.79 13.65 5.12
CA ASP A 9 -21.91 14.33 4.16
C ASP A 9 -22.60 15.49 3.43
N GLU A 10 -23.91 15.39 3.16
CA GLU A 10 -24.67 16.44 2.49
C GLU A 10 -24.85 17.66 3.39
N GLN A 11 -25.16 17.46 4.68
CA GLN A 11 -25.17 18.52 5.69
C GLN A 11 -23.79 19.21 5.83
N LEU A 12 -22.69 18.45 5.77
CA LEU A 12 -21.35 19.03 5.81
C LEU A 12 -21.06 19.88 4.58
N ARG A 13 -21.42 19.40 3.39
CA ARG A 13 -21.25 20.15 2.14
C ARG A 13 -22.08 21.43 2.14
N GLU A 14 -23.33 21.38 2.58
CA GLU A 14 -24.18 22.57 2.66
C GLU A 14 -23.60 23.61 3.63
N ALA A 15 -23.16 23.16 4.81
CA ALA A 15 -22.53 24.03 5.80
C ALA A 15 -21.20 24.61 5.28
N TRP A 16 -20.42 23.83 4.53
CA TRP A 16 -19.22 24.30 3.86
C TRP A 16 -19.54 25.36 2.80
N HIS A 17 -20.42 25.08 1.84
CA HIS A 17 -20.79 26.04 0.78
C HIS A 17 -21.40 27.32 1.32
N SER A 18 -22.10 27.25 2.45
CA SER A 18 -22.69 28.40 3.12
C SER A 18 -21.70 29.17 4.01
N ASN A 19 -20.43 28.76 4.07
CA ASN A 19 -19.40 29.30 4.96
C ASN A 19 -19.78 29.25 6.45
N LYS A 20 -20.58 28.24 6.83
CA LYS A 20 -21.10 28.03 8.21
C LYS A 20 -20.57 26.76 8.85
N LEU A 21 -19.58 26.11 8.26
CA LEU A 21 -19.09 24.81 8.73
C LEU A 21 -18.57 24.88 10.18
N LYS A 22 -17.89 25.97 10.55
CA LYS A 22 -17.43 26.17 11.94
C LYS A 22 -18.61 26.19 12.92
N GLU A 23 -19.61 27.04 12.67
CA GLU A 23 -20.76 27.15 13.58
C GLU A 23 -21.55 25.84 13.62
N PHE A 24 -21.72 25.18 12.47
CA PHE A 24 -22.40 23.91 12.36
C PHE A 24 -21.73 22.82 13.20
N LEU A 25 -20.41 22.69 13.09
CA LEU A 25 -19.62 21.71 13.86
C LEU A 25 -19.64 22.00 15.36
N LEU A 26 -19.53 23.28 15.76
CA LEU A 26 -19.66 23.68 17.16
C LEU A 26 -21.04 23.35 17.73
N PHE A 27 -22.10 23.66 16.97
CA PHE A 27 -23.48 23.37 17.34
C PHE A 27 -23.70 21.86 17.50
N ARG A 28 -23.36 21.06 16.49
CA ARG A 28 -23.55 19.59 16.52
C ARG A 28 -22.70 18.94 17.61
N GLY A 29 -21.45 19.37 17.78
CA GLY A 29 -20.58 18.84 18.81
C GLY A 29 -21.06 19.16 20.23
N SER A 30 -21.66 20.32 20.47
CA SER A 30 -22.20 20.69 21.80
C SER A 30 -23.36 19.83 22.27
N GLN A 31 -24.04 19.12 21.34
CA GLN A 31 -25.13 18.21 21.65
C GLN A 31 -24.64 16.84 22.15
N PHE A 32 -23.34 16.58 22.10
CA PHE A 32 -22.76 15.31 22.49
C PHE A 32 -21.95 15.43 23.80
N PRO A 33 -22.20 14.56 24.79
CA PRO A 33 -21.58 14.66 26.12
C PRO A 33 -20.14 14.07 26.24
N ASP A 34 -19.43 13.81 25.14
CA ASP A 34 -18.06 13.24 25.17
C ASP A 34 -17.03 14.29 25.61
N SER A 35 -16.33 14.03 26.73
CA SER A 35 -15.30 14.90 27.29
C SER A 35 -14.10 15.11 26.37
N ARG A 36 -13.76 14.12 25.52
CA ARG A 36 -12.70 14.26 24.50
C ARG A 36 -13.13 15.23 23.41
N MET A 37 -14.42 15.26 23.08
CA MET A 37 -14.95 16.17 22.07
C MET A 37 -15.03 17.61 22.56
N GLN A 38 -15.16 17.84 23.87
CA GLN A 38 -15.10 19.20 24.42
C GLN A 38 -13.74 19.88 24.20
N ALA A 39 -12.64 19.12 24.17
CA ALA A 39 -11.32 19.65 23.85
C ALA A 39 -11.27 20.11 22.38
N ASP A 40 -11.73 19.26 21.45
CA ASP A 40 -11.81 19.56 20.02
C ASP A 40 -12.69 20.79 19.73
N LEU A 41 -13.86 20.89 20.39
CA LEU A 41 -14.78 22.02 20.22
C LEU A 41 -14.22 23.32 20.78
N ARG A 42 -13.48 23.24 21.90
CA ARG A 42 -12.80 24.40 22.46
C ARG A 42 -11.67 24.87 21.56
N TRP A 43 -10.92 23.94 20.96
CA TRP A 43 -9.91 24.27 19.95
C TRP A 43 -10.55 24.93 18.73
N LEU A 44 -11.63 24.35 18.20
CA LEU A 44 -12.31 24.85 17.00
C LEU A 44 -12.89 26.25 17.24
N SER A 45 -13.46 26.52 18.41
CA SER A 45 -14.03 27.84 18.72
C SER A 45 -12.97 28.94 18.70
N GLN A 46 -11.73 28.61 19.07
CA GLN A 46 -10.59 29.53 19.10
C GLN A 46 -9.97 29.79 17.71
N GLN A 47 -10.23 28.95 16.71
CA GLN A 47 -9.63 29.13 15.37
C GLN A 47 -10.22 30.32 14.62
N THR A 48 -9.37 31.25 14.20
CA THR A 48 -9.75 32.35 13.29
C THR A 48 -9.46 31.95 11.84
N GLY A 49 -10.38 32.24 10.92
CA GLY A 49 -10.18 31.94 9.48
C GLY A 49 -10.66 30.55 9.03
N PHE A 50 -11.38 29.80 9.86
CA PHE A 50 -12.07 28.58 9.42
C PHE A 50 -13.25 28.96 8.52
N ALA A 51 -13.02 29.01 7.21
CA ALA A 51 -13.97 29.45 6.21
C ALA A 51 -13.77 28.65 4.90
N ALA A 52 -14.83 28.52 4.11
CA ALA A 52 -14.84 27.73 2.88
C ALA A 52 -13.85 28.22 1.81
N ASN A 53 -13.52 29.52 1.86
CA ASN A 53 -12.61 30.18 0.92
C ASN A 53 -11.32 30.68 1.62
N ALA A 54 -10.99 30.13 2.78
CA ALA A 54 -9.76 30.48 3.45
C ALA A 54 -8.57 29.98 2.63
N THR A 55 -7.77 30.90 2.09
CA THR A 55 -6.48 30.59 1.48
C THR A 55 -5.45 30.47 2.58
N GLY A 56 -4.99 29.25 2.85
CA GLY A 56 -3.95 28.98 3.84
C GLY A 56 -2.92 28.00 3.29
N ASP A 57 -1.68 28.14 3.72
CA ASP A 57 -0.64 27.13 3.50
C ASP A 57 -0.89 25.95 4.44
N PHE A 58 -1.72 25.03 3.98
CA PHE A 58 -2.08 23.83 4.74
C PHE A 58 -0.85 22.98 5.05
N VAL A 59 0.05 22.82 4.07
CA VAL A 59 1.26 21.99 4.24
C VAL A 59 2.18 22.64 5.26
N GLY A 60 2.45 23.94 5.16
CA GLY A 60 3.21 24.69 6.16
C GLY A 60 2.62 24.52 7.56
N ALA A 61 1.33 24.81 7.73
CA ALA A 61 0.65 24.66 9.03
C ALA A 61 0.69 23.23 9.59
N LEU A 62 0.58 22.22 8.72
CA LEU A 62 0.65 20.81 9.10
C LEU A 62 2.05 20.43 9.63
N VAL A 63 3.11 20.89 8.97
CA VAL A 63 4.48 20.50 9.32
C VAL A 63 5.10 21.35 10.44
N GLU A 64 4.49 22.49 10.81
CA GLU A 64 4.96 23.33 11.92
C GLU A 64 5.08 22.55 13.24
N ALA A 65 4.15 21.64 13.53
CA ALA A 65 4.20 20.78 14.71
C ALA A 65 5.46 19.89 14.75
N ALA A 66 6.03 19.58 13.59
CA ALA A 66 7.22 18.78 13.43
C ALA A 66 8.51 19.60 13.33
N ARG A 67 8.43 20.94 13.18
CA ARG A 67 9.59 21.79 12.85
C ARG A 67 10.75 21.58 13.81
N GLY A 68 10.48 21.57 15.11
CA GLY A 68 11.49 21.35 16.16
C GLY A 68 12.15 19.96 16.16
N LYS A 69 11.73 19.02 15.30
CA LYS A 69 12.35 17.69 15.14
C LYS A 69 13.50 17.71 14.14
N LEU A 70 13.56 18.71 13.25
CA LEU A 70 14.61 18.85 12.26
C LEU A 70 15.93 19.33 12.87
N SER A 71 17.02 19.22 12.12
CA SER A 71 18.30 19.81 12.49
C SER A 71 18.16 21.35 12.61
N PRO A 72 18.97 22.03 13.44
CA PRO A 72 18.89 23.49 13.55
C PRO A 72 19.05 24.24 12.22
N MET A 73 19.78 23.67 11.26
CA MET A 73 19.93 24.24 9.92
C MET A 73 18.67 24.08 9.08
N ASP A 74 18.01 22.92 9.16
CA ASP A 74 16.83 22.63 8.34
C ASP A 74 15.54 23.26 8.89
N GLN A 75 15.54 23.67 10.17
CA GLN A 75 14.41 24.33 10.83
C GLN A 75 14.05 25.69 10.22
N THR A 76 14.97 26.33 9.50
CA THR A 76 14.70 27.61 8.81
C THR A 76 14.37 27.45 7.33
N LEU A 77 14.60 26.25 6.77
CA LEU A 77 14.36 26.00 5.35
C LEU A 77 12.87 25.83 5.06
N PRO A 78 12.35 26.42 3.96
CA PRO A 78 11.02 26.10 3.45
C PRO A 78 10.85 24.60 3.20
N PHE A 79 9.61 24.10 3.28
CA PHE A 79 9.30 22.68 3.08
C PHE A 79 9.86 22.13 1.75
N ASP A 80 9.67 22.88 0.66
CA ASP A 80 10.09 22.46 -0.68
C ASP A 80 11.61 22.47 -0.91
N GLU A 81 12.36 23.14 -0.03
CA GLU A 81 13.83 23.22 -0.07
C GLU A 81 14.49 22.14 0.80
N LEU A 82 13.71 21.34 1.53
CA LEU A 82 14.23 20.22 2.30
C LEU A 82 14.70 19.11 1.36
N GLU A 83 15.98 18.80 1.47
CA GLU A 83 16.64 17.71 0.76
C GLU A 83 17.26 16.71 1.74
N PRO A 84 17.36 15.42 1.38
CA PRO A 84 16.78 14.79 0.21
C PRO A 84 15.23 14.67 0.26
N LEU A 85 14.61 14.17 -0.81
CA LEU A 85 13.15 13.94 -0.88
C LEU A 85 12.60 13.16 0.33
N GLU A 86 13.35 12.19 0.84
CA GLU A 86 12.97 11.37 1.99
C GLU A 86 12.90 12.18 3.28
N THR A 87 13.75 13.19 3.45
CA THR A 87 13.65 14.17 4.54
C THR A 87 12.31 14.90 4.46
N ARG A 88 11.94 15.36 3.27
CA ARG A 88 10.68 16.09 3.04
C ARG A 88 9.46 15.21 3.31
N GLN A 89 9.48 13.98 2.82
CA GLN A 89 8.43 12.98 3.03
C GLN A 89 8.30 12.58 4.51
N ALA A 90 9.41 12.35 5.21
CA ALA A 90 9.41 12.08 6.64
C ALA A 90 8.90 13.30 7.44
N PHE A 91 9.25 14.51 7.04
CA PHE A 91 8.80 15.74 7.68
C PHE A 91 7.29 15.94 7.53
N LEU A 92 6.75 15.69 6.33
CA LEU A 92 5.31 15.67 6.09
C LEU A 92 4.61 14.61 6.97
N PHE A 93 5.17 13.40 7.04
CA PHE A 93 4.61 12.33 7.86
C PHE A 93 4.63 12.65 9.36
N TYR A 94 5.70 13.27 9.86
CA TYR A 94 5.74 13.77 11.23
C TYR A 94 4.63 14.78 11.48
N GLY A 95 4.41 15.72 10.54
CA GLY A 95 3.29 16.65 10.59
C GLY A 95 1.96 15.93 10.76
N HIS A 96 1.68 14.90 9.95
CA HIS A 96 0.48 14.08 10.09
C HIS A 96 0.33 13.48 11.49
N ILE A 97 1.29 12.67 11.92
CA ILE A 97 1.18 11.92 13.17
C ILE A 97 1.19 12.85 14.40
N LEU A 98 1.93 13.95 14.35
CA LEU A 98 2.00 14.89 15.47
C LEU A 98 0.69 15.67 15.66
N ASN A 99 -0.04 15.92 14.58
CA ASN A 99 -1.37 16.54 14.60
C ASN A 99 -2.52 15.51 14.75
N GLY A 100 -2.22 14.22 14.83
CA GLY A 100 -3.22 13.16 14.96
C GLY A 100 -3.91 12.78 13.65
N PHE A 101 -3.33 13.17 12.52
CA PHE A 101 -3.76 12.74 11.18
C PHE A 101 -3.01 11.48 10.74
N MET A 102 -3.56 10.82 9.72
CA MET A 102 -2.94 9.70 9.03
C MET A 102 -2.84 10.07 7.55
N PRO A 103 -1.83 9.59 6.81
CA PRO A 103 -1.76 9.81 5.37
C PRO A 103 -3.05 9.36 4.67
N GLY A 104 -3.55 10.19 3.76
CA GLY A 104 -4.68 9.88 2.89
C GLY A 104 -4.31 8.82 1.85
N VAL A 105 -5.31 8.14 1.29
CA VAL A 105 -5.08 7.02 0.35
C VAL A 105 -4.42 7.48 -0.96
N GLU A 106 -4.61 8.75 -1.31
CA GLU A 106 -4.02 9.44 -2.43
C GLU A 106 -2.52 9.70 -2.24
N GLU A 107 -2.07 9.82 -0.98
CA GLU A 107 -0.67 10.08 -0.67
C GLU A 107 0.19 8.82 -0.85
N ASP A 108 1.40 8.98 -1.38
CA ASP A 108 2.34 7.87 -1.50
C ASP A 108 2.79 7.37 -0.12
N LEU A 109 2.85 8.26 0.88
CA LEU A 109 3.13 7.93 2.27
C LEU A 109 2.20 6.86 2.85
N TRP A 110 0.95 6.78 2.37
CA TRP A 110 0.00 5.73 2.80
C TRP A 110 0.48 4.32 2.43
N LEU A 111 1.17 4.20 1.30
CA LEU A 111 1.77 2.95 0.85
C LEU A 111 3.18 2.77 1.44
N TYR A 112 4.04 3.79 1.33
CA TYR A 112 5.43 3.74 1.80
C TYR A 112 5.57 3.53 3.31
N LEU A 113 4.56 3.90 4.09
CA LEU A 113 4.52 3.67 5.54
C LEU A 113 3.48 2.62 5.94
N GLY A 114 3.02 1.83 4.98
CA GLY A 114 2.25 0.62 5.22
C GLY A 114 0.85 0.80 5.79
N PHE A 115 0.29 2.01 5.78
CA PHE A 115 -1.12 2.24 6.13
C PHE A 115 -2.09 1.48 5.22
N CYS A 116 -1.67 1.16 3.99
CA CYS A 116 -2.40 0.28 3.09
C CYS A 116 -2.66 -1.13 3.65
N THR A 117 -1.87 -1.59 4.62
CA THR A 117 -2.01 -2.92 5.24
C THR A 117 -3.04 -2.94 6.36
N ALA A 118 -3.52 -1.79 6.82
CA ALA A 118 -4.59 -1.73 7.81
C ALA A 118 -5.90 -2.27 7.23
N ARG A 119 -6.58 -3.17 7.97
CA ARG A 119 -7.84 -3.77 7.53
C ARG A 119 -9.02 -2.83 7.71
N ASP A 120 -8.95 -2.00 8.75
CA ASP A 120 -9.98 -1.03 9.12
C ASP A 120 -9.38 0.21 9.81
N SER A 121 -10.24 1.13 10.22
CA SER A 121 -9.84 2.36 10.91
C SER A 121 -9.20 2.11 12.28
N ALA A 122 -9.53 1.02 12.96
CA ALA A 122 -8.97 0.70 14.27
C ALA A 122 -7.52 0.20 14.11
N ASP A 123 -7.26 -0.67 13.13
CA ASP A 123 -5.92 -1.10 12.76
C ASP A 123 -5.06 0.08 12.30
N ALA A 124 -5.60 0.97 11.46
CA ALA A 124 -4.89 2.17 11.00
C ALA A 124 -4.53 3.10 12.18
N SER A 125 -5.46 3.28 13.12
CA SER A 125 -5.21 4.04 14.36
C SER A 125 -4.15 3.38 15.24
N SER A 126 -4.13 2.04 15.31
CA SER A 126 -3.09 1.30 16.02
C SER A 126 -1.72 1.49 15.38
N LEU A 127 -1.63 1.50 14.04
CA LEU A 127 -0.38 1.78 13.32
C LEU A 127 0.08 3.23 13.55
N ALA A 128 -0.83 4.20 13.50
CA ALA A 128 -0.52 5.59 13.81
C ALA A 128 0.02 5.75 15.24
N GLY A 129 -0.56 5.04 16.22
CA GLY A 129 -0.06 5.00 17.60
C GLY A 129 1.33 4.36 17.74
N ALA A 130 1.60 3.31 16.96
CA ALA A 130 2.93 2.70 16.89
C ALA A 130 3.96 3.70 16.32
N TYR A 131 3.66 4.35 15.20
CA TYR A 131 4.49 5.41 14.63
C TYR A 131 4.68 6.59 15.60
N ARG A 132 3.63 7.01 16.32
CA ARG A 132 3.74 8.06 17.34
C ARG A 132 4.77 7.70 18.41
N THR A 133 4.75 6.45 18.87
CA THR A 133 5.73 5.94 19.85
C THR A 133 7.16 6.02 19.33
N VAL A 134 7.38 5.72 18.05
CA VAL A 134 8.68 5.86 17.38
C VAL A 134 9.07 7.34 17.29
N ILE A 135 8.21 8.19 16.75
CA ILE A 135 8.45 9.64 16.53
C ILE A 135 8.77 10.40 17.83
N ASP A 136 8.16 9.99 18.94
CA ASP A 136 8.40 10.61 20.24
C ASP A 136 9.78 10.23 20.83
N ARG A 137 10.43 9.16 20.34
CA ARG A 137 11.66 8.59 20.92
C ARG A 137 12.86 8.55 19.98
N CYS A 138 12.64 8.49 18.67
CA CYS A 138 13.70 8.46 17.67
C CYS A 138 14.14 9.87 17.28
N SER A 139 15.37 10.00 16.77
CA SER A 139 15.76 11.23 16.08
C SER A 139 15.10 11.26 14.70
N PHE A 140 14.85 12.47 14.21
CA PHE A 140 14.30 12.65 12.87
C PHE A 140 15.20 12.02 11.80
N GLU A 141 16.52 12.16 11.96
CA GLU A 141 17.51 11.59 11.05
C GLU A 141 17.43 10.06 10.98
N GLU A 142 17.28 9.42 12.13
CA GLU A 142 17.14 7.96 12.19
C GLU A 142 15.87 7.51 11.47
N PHE A 143 14.78 8.26 11.60
CA PHE A 143 13.51 7.91 10.98
C PHE A 143 13.56 8.00 9.45
N TRP A 144 13.99 9.12 8.88
CA TRP A 144 13.98 9.27 7.42
C TRP A 144 14.97 8.32 6.75
N LYS A 145 16.12 8.02 7.38
CA LYS A 145 17.04 6.99 6.91
C LYS A 145 16.39 5.61 6.92
N ALA A 146 15.67 5.27 7.99
CA ALA A 146 14.95 4.00 8.06
C ALA A 146 13.86 3.87 6.98
N MET A 147 13.22 4.98 6.59
CA MET A 147 12.32 5.00 5.43
C MET A 147 13.06 4.71 4.13
N HIS A 148 14.15 5.45 3.85
CA HIS A 148 14.96 5.29 2.65
C HIS A 148 15.48 3.85 2.49
N ASP A 149 16.02 3.29 3.58
CA ASP A 149 16.66 1.98 3.58
C ASP A 149 15.68 0.80 3.64
N SER A 150 14.35 1.05 3.70
CA SER A 150 13.33 0.03 4.01
C SER A 150 13.63 -0.76 5.30
N SER A 151 14.14 -0.08 6.32
CA SER A 151 14.54 -0.69 7.61
C SER A 151 13.65 -0.28 8.78
N MET A 152 12.44 0.23 8.49
CA MET A 152 11.48 0.68 9.50
C MET A 152 11.10 -0.40 10.53
N ASN A 153 11.13 -1.69 10.15
CA ASN A 153 10.93 -2.77 11.12
C ASN A 153 12.01 -2.79 12.21
N ALA A 154 13.28 -2.60 11.84
CA ALA A 154 14.37 -2.52 12.80
C ALA A 154 14.18 -1.32 13.74
N LEU A 155 13.66 -0.21 13.22
CA LEU A 155 13.30 0.96 14.03
C LEU A 155 12.18 0.64 15.02
N PHE A 156 11.13 -0.06 14.57
CA PHE A 156 10.04 -0.50 15.43
C PHE A 156 10.54 -1.44 16.54
N GLU A 157 11.39 -2.40 16.20
CA GLU A 157 12.00 -3.32 17.17
C GLU A 157 12.84 -2.56 18.20
N LYS A 158 13.70 -1.62 17.74
CA LYS A 158 14.53 -0.77 18.61
C LYS A 158 13.70 0.00 19.64
N TYR A 159 12.52 0.50 19.25
CA TYR A 159 11.64 1.27 20.13
C TYR A 159 10.57 0.44 20.85
N GLY A 160 10.71 -0.89 20.88
CA GLY A 160 9.91 -1.79 21.70
C GLY A 160 8.56 -2.21 21.10
N LEU A 161 8.43 -2.15 19.77
CA LEU A 161 7.20 -2.47 19.05
C LEU A 161 7.24 -3.86 18.38
N SER A 162 8.12 -4.75 18.82
CA SER A 162 8.21 -6.13 18.30
C SER A 162 6.88 -6.89 18.41
N THR A 163 6.11 -6.66 19.47
CA THR A 163 4.76 -7.25 19.64
C THR A 163 3.80 -6.79 18.55
N TYR A 164 3.84 -5.50 18.17
CA TYR A 164 3.02 -4.98 17.07
C TYR A 164 3.40 -5.67 15.75
N LEU A 165 4.70 -5.78 15.46
CA LEU A 165 5.19 -6.46 14.26
C LEU A 165 4.78 -7.94 14.18
N ALA A 166 4.72 -8.63 15.33
CA ALA A 166 4.25 -10.01 15.39
C ALA A 166 2.77 -10.15 15.02
N THR A 167 1.96 -9.14 15.31
CA THR A 167 0.53 -9.11 14.98
C THR A 167 0.20 -8.54 13.60
N ALA A 168 1.18 -7.93 12.92
CA ALA A 168 0.99 -7.24 11.65
C ALA A 168 1.92 -7.80 10.55
N PRO A 169 1.74 -9.06 10.12
CA PRO A 169 2.65 -9.71 9.17
C PRO A 169 2.68 -9.03 7.81
N SER A 170 1.54 -8.55 7.29
CA SER A 170 1.48 -7.83 6.02
C SER A 170 2.24 -6.51 6.06
N PHE A 171 2.09 -5.75 7.16
CA PHE A 171 2.88 -4.54 7.42
C PHE A 171 4.37 -4.87 7.45
N LYS A 172 4.77 -5.88 8.24
CA LYS A 172 6.16 -6.29 8.37
C LYS A 172 6.78 -6.65 7.02
N THR A 173 6.08 -7.44 6.21
CA THR A 173 6.56 -7.83 4.87
C THR A 173 6.66 -6.63 3.94
N LEU A 174 5.64 -5.77 3.90
CA LEU A 174 5.63 -4.61 3.01
C LEU A 174 6.78 -3.65 3.35
N ILE A 175 6.89 -3.24 4.61
CA ILE A 175 7.79 -2.14 4.99
C ILE A 175 9.27 -2.51 4.87
N ASN A 176 9.60 -3.80 4.85
CA ASN A 176 10.95 -4.30 4.57
C ASN A 176 11.36 -4.18 3.09
N ASN A 177 10.40 -4.04 2.19
CA ASN A 177 10.64 -4.13 0.75
C ASN A 177 10.19 -2.90 -0.02
N VAL A 178 9.35 -2.04 0.56
CA VAL A 178 8.55 -1.03 -0.14
C VAL A 178 9.36 -0.06 -1.01
N ALA A 179 10.61 0.29 -0.67
CA ALA A 179 11.42 1.15 -1.52
C ALA A 179 11.95 0.44 -2.78
N ARG A 180 12.03 -0.90 -2.75
CA ARG A 180 12.54 -1.74 -3.85
C ARG A 180 11.39 -2.33 -4.66
N TRP A 181 10.40 -2.87 -3.96
CA TRP A 181 9.26 -3.55 -4.55
C TRP A 181 8.14 -3.73 -3.52
N HIS A 182 6.90 -3.64 -3.98
CA HIS A 182 5.72 -4.01 -3.22
C HIS A 182 4.70 -4.74 -4.08
N HIS A 183 3.86 -5.55 -3.44
CA HIS A 183 2.79 -6.26 -4.12
C HIS A 183 1.81 -5.28 -4.79
N SER A 184 1.50 -5.53 -6.06
CA SER A 184 0.50 -4.79 -6.85
C SER A 184 -0.89 -4.71 -6.21
N VAL A 185 -1.20 -5.61 -5.26
CA VAL A 185 -2.46 -5.59 -4.49
C VAL A 185 -2.62 -4.32 -3.64
N TRP A 186 -1.52 -3.70 -3.20
CA TRP A 186 -1.59 -2.44 -2.45
C TRP A 186 -1.94 -1.25 -3.35
N GLU A 187 -1.42 -1.26 -4.57
CA GLU A 187 -1.82 -0.30 -5.62
C GLU A 187 -3.26 -0.52 -6.06
N LEU A 188 -3.71 -1.80 -6.14
CA LEU A 188 -5.10 -2.11 -6.41
C LEU A 188 -5.97 -1.54 -5.29
N LYS A 189 -5.61 -1.75 -4.01
CA LYS A 189 -6.33 -1.17 -2.88
C LYS A 189 -6.41 0.36 -2.99
N LYS A 190 -5.29 1.03 -3.28
CA LYS A 190 -5.22 2.48 -3.52
C LYS A 190 -6.20 2.91 -4.62
N PHE A 191 -6.16 2.24 -5.78
CA PHE A 191 -7.08 2.50 -6.90
C PHE A 191 -8.56 2.27 -6.54
N THR A 192 -8.87 1.24 -5.75
CA THR A 192 -10.25 0.94 -5.35
C THR A 192 -10.84 1.96 -4.38
N LEU A 193 -9.98 2.62 -3.59
CA LEU A 193 -10.37 3.58 -2.58
C LEU A 193 -10.27 5.03 -3.08
N CYS A 194 -9.44 5.29 -4.08
CA CYS A 194 -9.26 6.63 -4.65
C CYS A 194 -9.97 6.78 -6.01
N THR A 195 -11.02 7.60 -6.04
CA THR A 195 -11.84 7.76 -7.25
C THR A 195 -11.24 8.69 -8.32
N GLU A 196 -10.14 9.36 -7.99
CA GLU A 196 -9.52 10.37 -8.84
C GLU A 196 -8.23 9.88 -9.51
N ILE A 197 -7.72 8.71 -9.10
CA ILE A 197 -6.45 8.17 -9.58
C ILE A 197 -6.70 7.14 -10.68
N ASP A 198 -5.93 7.22 -11.76
CA ASP A 198 -5.86 6.17 -12.77
C ASP A 198 -5.15 4.93 -12.21
N PRO A 199 -5.54 3.72 -12.62
CA PRO A 199 -4.92 2.51 -12.08
C PRO A 199 -3.42 2.53 -12.36
N HIS A 200 -2.60 2.28 -11.35
CA HIS A 200 -1.16 2.13 -11.52
C HIS A 200 -0.86 1.04 -12.57
N ARG A 201 0.27 1.13 -13.28
CA ARG A 201 0.62 0.17 -14.35
C ARG A 201 0.58 -1.27 -13.86
N SER A 202 1.05 -1.55 -12.65
CA SER A 202 0.98 -2.89 -12.06
C SER A 202 -0.47 -3.36 -11.86
N VAL A 203 -1.39 -2.44 -11.55
CA VAL A 203 -2.82 -2.74 -11.46
C VAL A 203 -3.37 -3.07 -12.85
N GLN A 204 -3.02 -2.26 -13.84
CA GLN A 204 -3.48 -2.47 -15.23
C GLN A 204 -3.04 -3.80 -15.82
N VAL A 205 -1.82 -4.21 -15.54
CA VAL A 205 -1.26 -5.45 -16.07
C VAL A 205 -1.74 -6.65 -15.24
N ASN A 206 -1.57 -6.61 -13.92
CA ASN A 206 -1.78 -7.80 -13.08
C ASN A 206 -3.26 -8.12 -12.86
N TYR A 207 -4.14 -7.15 -13.07
CA TYR A 207 -5.59 -7.32 -12.95
C TYR A 207 -6.32 -7.02 -14.27
N ASP A 208 -5.58 -7.01 -15.39
CA ASP A 208 -6.10 -6.91 -16.76
C ASP A 208 -6.96 -5.66 -17.07
N PHE A 209 -6.75 -4.56 -16.34
CA PHE A 209 -7.39 -3.29 -16.69
C PHE A 209 -6.84 -2.70 -18.00
N VAL A 210 -5.72 -3.19 -18.53
CA VAL A 210 -5.15 -2.76 -19.83
C VAL A 210 -6.11 -3.02 -21.00
N ASN A 211 -6.97 -4.03 -20.91
CA ASN A 211 -7.98 -4.36 -21.92
C ASN A 211 -9.33 -3.67 -21.66
N CYS A 212 -9.45 -2.91 -20.57
CA CYS A 212 -10.68 -2.21 -20.23
C CYS A 212 -10.80 -0.90 -21.01
N LYS A 213 -11.90 -0.73 -21.74
CA LYS A 213 -12.26 0.57 -22.36
C LYS A 213 -12.48 1.68 -21.32
N ASN A 214 -12.82 1.29 -20.09
CA ASN A 214 -12.86 2.15 -18.91
C ASN A 214 -12.65 1.28 -17.67
N ALA A 215 -11.57 1.50 -16.93
CA ALA A 215 -11.23 0.73 -15.74
C ALA A 215 -12.31 0.78 -14.63
N ARG A 216 -13.20 1.78 -14.67
CA ARG A 216 -14.25 2.02 -13.65
C ARG A 216 -15.61 1.37 -13.94
N THR A 217 -15.87 0.86 -15.16
CA THR A 217 -17.23 0.47 -15.58
C THR A 217 -17.49 -1.02 -15.85
N HIS A 218 -16.52 -1.94 -15.65
CA HIS A 218 -16.81 -3.37 -15.91
C HIS A 218 -17.48 -4.08 -14.72
N GLY A 219 -18.56 -4.79 -15.02
CA GLY A 219 -19.25 -5.75 -14.17
C GLY A 219 -19.65 -6.98 -14.97
N THR A 220 -19.66 -8.13 -14.30
CA THR A 220 -20.28 -9.42 -14.65
C THR A 220 -19.54 -10.36 -15.63
N GLN A 221 -18.92 -11.45 -15.11
CA GLN A 221 -19.39 -12.86 -15.14
C GLN A 221 -18.26 -13.89 -14.81
N SER A 222 -18.51 -14.76 -13.81
CA SER A 222 -17.92 -16.09 -13.43
C SER A 222 -16.41 -16.36 -13.65
N HIS A 223 -15.54 -16.63 -12.65
CA HIS A 223 -15.65 -17.44 -11.41
C HIS A 223 -14.87 -16.85 -10.18
N GLY A 224 -15.59 -16.20 -9.27
CA GLY A 224 -15.74 -16.69 -7.88
C GLY A 224 -14.66 -16.58 -6.79
N GLN A 225 -13.36 -16.31 -7.03
CA GLN A 225 -12.36 -16.42 -5.93
C GLN A 225 -11.52 -15.18 -5.60
N LEU A 226 -11.46 -14.17 -6.47
CA LEU A 226 -10.67 -12.96 -6.19
C LEU A 226 -11.34 -12.06 -5.13
N ALA A 227 -12.66 -11.89 -5.16
CA ALA A 227 -13.37 -11.06 -4.19
C ALA A 227 -13.25 -11.53 -2.73
N PRO A 228 -13.44 -12.83 -2.41
CA PRO A 228 -13.24 -13.33 -1.04
C PRO A 228 -11.77 -13.23 -0.57
N TRP A 229 -10.82 -13.47 -1.48
CA TRP A 229 -9.39 -13.32 -1.18
C TRP A 229 -8.99 -11.86 -0.93
N LEU A 230 -9.42 -10.94 -1.80
CA LEU A 230 -9.20 -9.50 -1.61
C LEU A 230 -9.89 -9.01 -0.32
N GLY A 231 -11.10 -9.48 0.00
CA GLY A 231 -11.76 -9.19 1.27
C GLY A 231 -10.96 -9.68 2.48
N SER A 232 -10.34 -10.87 2.39
CA SER A 232 -9.51 -11.42 3.47
C SER A 232 -8.21 -10.65 3.72
N ILE A 233 -7.64 -10.02 2.68
CA ILE A 233 -6.37 -9.27 2.76
C ILE A 233 -6.60 -7.77 2.97
N LEU A 234 -7.62 -7.20 2.34
CA LEU A 234 -7.80 -5.74 2.22
C LEU A 234 -8.90 -5.19 3.14
N GLY A 235 -9.74 -6.05 3.74
CA GLY A 235 -10.89 -5.63 4.55
C GLY A 235 -12.10 -5.25 3.69
N THR A 236 -13.00 -4.42 4.23
CA THR A 236 -14.22 -3.98 3.55
C THR A 236 -13.88 -3.03 2.39
N LEU A 237 -13.95 -3.53 1.16
CA LEU A 237 -13.77 -2.71 -0.04
C LEU A 237 -15.07 -1.94 -0.34
N GLN A 238 -14.96 -0.67 -0.72
CA GLN A 238 -16.12 0.12 -1.17
C GLN A 238 -16.62 -0.28 -2.57
N ILE A 239 -15.97 -1.24 -3.20
CA ILE A 239 -16.38 -1.82 -4.46
C ILE A 239 -17.25 -3.06 -4.19
N PRO A 240 -18.44 -3.17 -4.81
CA PRO A 240 -19.27 -4.37 -4.71
C PRO A 240 -18.47 -5.63 -5.10
N GLU A 241 -18.57 -6.72 -4.33
CA GLU A 241 -17.87 -7.99 -4.61
C GLU A 241 -18.02 -8.47 -6.05
N SER A 242 -19.17 -8.17 -6.68
CA SER A 242 -19.46 -8.48 -8.08
C SER A 242 -18.50 -7.85 -9.09
N ARG A 243 -17.78 -6.78 -8.73
CA ARG A 243 -16.77 -6.11 -9.58
C ARG A 243 -15.34 -6.59 -9.31
N LEU A 244 -15.13 -7.38 -8.28
CA LEU A 244 -13.86 -8.02 -7.95
C LEU A 244 -13.81 -9.46 -8.49
N HIS A 245 -14.75 -9.83 -9.34
CA HIS A 245 -14.75 -11.12 -10.04
C HIS A 245 -13.72 -11.10 -11.17
N ASN A 246 -12.66 -11.89 -11.01
CA ASN A 246 -11.68 -12.20 -12.05
C ASN A 246 -12.25 -13.30 -12.98
N PRO A 247 -12.39 -13.04 -14.30
CA PRO A 247 -12.73 -14.06 -15.27
C PRO A 247 -11.45 -14.72 -15.81
N TYR A 248 -10.84 -15.61 -15.03
CA TYR A 248 -9.77 -16.49 -15.54
C TYR A 248 -10.19 -17.98 -15.41
N PRO A 249 -9.75 -18.84 -16.34
CA PRO A 249 -8.75 -18.57 -17.37
C PRO A 249 -9.31 -18.17 -18.75
N LEU A 250 -8.69 -17.16 -19.38
CA LEU A 250 -8.91 -16.85 -20.79
C LEU A 250 -8.19 -17.85 -21.70
N PRO A 251 -8.77 -18.18 -22.88
CA PRO A 251 -8.13 -19.02 -23.89
C PRO A 251 -6.95 -18.28 -24.56
N PRO A 252 -5.96 -19.01 -25.11
CA PRO A 252 -4.78 -18.40 -25.74
C PRO A 252 -5.15 -17.55 -26.96
N ILE A 253 -4.62 -16.33 -27.04
CA ILE A 253 -4.73 -15.46 -28.22
C ILE A 253 -3.47 -15.67 -29.08
N PRO A 254 -3.60 -16.11 -30.35
CA PRO A 254 -2.44 -16.25 -31.22
C PRO A 254 -1.80 -14.90 -31.53
N GLY A 255 -0.50 -14.76 -31.28
CA GLY A 255 0.32 -13.65 -31.79
C GLY A 255 0.50 -12.43 -30.88
N VAL A 256 0.30 -12.53 -29.55
CA VAL A 256 0.62 -11.44 -28.62
C VAL A 256 1.75 -11.84 -27.67
N GLU A 257 2.86 -11.12 -27.80
CA GLU A 257 4.05 -11.16 -26.93
C GLU A 257 3.83 -10.29 -25.68
N TYR A 258 4.17 -10.85 -24.52
CA TYR A 258 4.25 -10.23 -23.18
C TYR A 258 2.94 -9.98 -22.41
N GLN A 259 2.59 -10.93 -21.54
CA GLN A 259 1.86 -10.71 -20.29
C GLN A 259 2.76 -11.17 -19.13
N ARG A 260 2.88 -10.38 -18.04
CA ARG A 260 3.60 -10.77 -16.81
C ARG A 260 2.57 -11.24 -15.78
N TYR A 261 2.94 -12.27 -15.02
CA TYR A 261 2.05 -13.33 -14.55
C TYR A 261 1.90 -13.41 -13.02
N ASP A 262 1.70 -12.29 -12.35
CA ASP A 262 1.46 -12.29 -10.90
C ASP A 262 0.02 -12.76 -10.60
N GLY A 263 -0.11 -13.88 -9.87
CA GLY A 263 -1.41 -14.43 -9.44
C GLY A 263 -1.82 -15.77 -10.07
N VAL A 264 -0.96 -16.38 -10.89
CA VAL A 264 -1.21 -17.69 -11.52
C VAL A 264 -0.87 -18.83 -10.55
N VAL A 265 -1.83 -19.71 -10.27
CA VAL A 265 -1.60 -20.98 -9.54
C VAL A 265 -1.18 -22.06 -10.53
N ALA A 266 0.11 -22.38 -10.59
CA ALA A 266 0.65 -23.41 -11.48
C ALA A 266 1.02 -24.70 -10.70
N LYS A 267 0.75 -25.87 -11.28
CA LYS A 267 1.16 -27.17 -10.70
C LYS A 267 2.66 -27.44 -10.81
N GLN A 268 3.32 -26.77 -11.76
CA GLN A 268 4.75 -26.88 -11.99
C GLN A 268 5.25 -25.53 -12.51
N VAL A 269 6.37 -25.05 -11.97
CA VAL A 269 7.05 -23.84 -12.39
C VAL A 269 8.47 -24.20 -12.85
N VAL A 270 8.94 -23.62 -13.94
CA VAL A 270 10.32 -23.73 -14.40
C VAL A 270 10.90 -22.33 -14.42
N GLY A 271 11.89 -22.10 -13.57
CA GLY A 271 12.59 -20.83 -13.46
C GLY A 271 13.86 -20.83 -14.30
N GLY A 272 14.19 -19.68 -14.88
CA GLY A 272 15.47 -19.50 -15.56
C GLY A 272 15.80 -18.02 -15.78
N PRO A 273 17.05 -17.70 -16.12
CA PRO A 273 17.47 -16.33 -16.37
C PRO A 273 16.63 -15.68 -17.47
N ALA A 274 16.30 -14.40 -17.33
CA ALA A 274 15.49 -13.66 -18.29
C ALA A 274 16.15 -13.65 -19.68
N SER A 275 17.48 -13.56 -19.74
CA SER A 275 18.28 -13.69 -20.96
C SER A 275 18.14 -15.03 -21.67
N GLU A 276 17.65 -16.07 -20.98
CA GLU A 276 17.50 -17.43 -21.50
C GLU A 276 16.04 -17.86 -21.67
N TYR A 277 15.09 -16.91 -21.58
CA TYR A 277 13.65 -17.18 -21.59
C TYR A 277 13.19 -18.09 -22.74
N GLU A 278 13.67 -17.86 -23.96
CA GLU A 278 13.30 -18.68 -25.12
C GLU A 278 13.78 -20.13 -24.99
N ALA A 279 14.95 -20.36 -24.40
CA ALA A 279 15.47 -21.71 -24.16
C ALA A 279 14.65 -22.44 -23.09
N VAL A 280 14.20 -21.71 -22.06
CA VAL A 280 13.32 -22.25 -21.01
C VAL A 280 11.94 -22.60 -21.58
N CYS A 281 11.41 -21.78 -22.50
CA CYS A 281 10.15 -22.07 -23.19
C CYS A 281 10.27 -23.36 -24.02
N ARG A 282 11.35 -23.51 -24.80
CA ARG A 282 11.61 -24.75 -25.58
C ARG A 282 11.72 -25.99 -24.68
N LEU A 283 12.37 -25.87 -23.52
CA LEU A 283 12.44 -26.95 -22.54
C LEU A 283 11.03 -27.36 -22.05
N VAL A 284 10.18 -26.39 -21.71
CA VAL A 284 8.81 -26.66 -21.25
C VAL A 284 7.95 -27.28 -22.35
N GLU A 285 8.06 -26.81 -23.59
CA GLU A 285 7.36 -27.38 -24.74
C GLU A 285 7.82 -28.82 -25.03
N HIS A 286 9.13 -29.08 -24.98
CA HIS A 286 9.72 -30.41 -25.17
C HIS A 286 9.20 -31.42 -24.13
N ASP A 287 9.05 -31.00 -22.88
CA ASP A 287 8.63 -31.86 -21.78
C ASP A 287 7.14 -32.22 -21.81
N GLY A 288 6.33 -31.58 -22.67
CA GLY A 288 4.93 -31.90 -22.86
C GLY A 288 4.03 -31.68 -21.63
N HIS A 289 4.55 -31.02 -20.59
CA HIS A 289 3.80 -30.69 -19.37
C HIS A 289 3.30 -29.25 -19.43
N GLN A 290 2.10 -28.99 -18.90
CA GLN A 290 1.64 -27.63 -18.57
C GLN A 290 2.45 -27.11 -17.37
N ALA A 291 3.70 -26.73 -17.62
CA ALA A 291 4.55 -26.06 -16.67
C ALA A 291 4.56 -24.56 -16.98
N PHE A 292 4.58 -23.76 -15.93
CA PHE A 292 4.63 -22.31 -16.02
C PHE A 292 6.08 -21.85 -16.07
N VAL A 293 6.44 -20.97 -17.00
CA VAL A 293 7.81 -20.44 -17.13
C VAL A 293 7.91 -19.13 -16.36
N LEU A 294 8.81 -19.07 -15.37
CA LEU A 294 9.07 -17.87 -14.58
C LEU A 294 10.45 -17.28 -14.97
N PRO A 295 10.50 -16.16 -15.71
CA PRO A 295 11.75 -15.47 -15.97
C PRO A 295 12.27 -14.81 -14.69
N VAL A 296 13.49 -15.17 -14.30
CA VAL A 296 14.22 -14.60 -13.18
C VAL A 296 15.16 -13.53 -13.73
N PRO A 297 15.14 -12.28 -13.23
CA PRO A 297 16.07 -11.25 -13.68
C PRO A 297 17.52 -11.74 -13.62
N ASP A 298 18.32 -11.44 -14.65
CA ASP A 298 19.71 -11.92 -14.72
C ASP A 298 20.59 -11.33 -13.58
N ASP A 299 20.16 -10.21 -13.00
CA ASP A 299 20.76 -9.51 -11.86
C ASP A 299 20.08 -9.86 -10.52
N ALA A 300 19.18 -10.84 -10.49
CA ALA A 300 18.47 -11.22 -9.27
C ALA A 300 19.45 -11.71 -8.19
N ASP A 301 19.42 -11.03 -7.04
CA ASP A 301 20.18 -11.44 -5.86
C ASP A 301 19.56 -12.66 -5.16
N GLU A 302 20.32 -13.25 -4.23
CA GLU A 302 19.91 -14.44 -3.47
C GLU A 302 18.60 -14.19 -2.69
N PHE A 303 18.36 -12.95 -2.26
CA PHE A 303 17.13 -12.57 -1.56
C PHE A 303 15.92 -12.60 -2.49
N MET A 304 16.05 -12.04 -3.70
CA MET A 304 15.00 -12.05 -4.72
C MET A 304 14.68 -13.47 -5.18
N GLN A 305 15.71 -14.30 -5.40
CA GLN A 305 15.53 -15.73 -5.72
C GLN A 305 14.79 -16.48 -4.60
N ASN A 306 15.19 -16.28 -3.34
CA ASN A 306 14.52 -16.88 -2.19
C ASN A 306 13.07 -16.40 -2.03
N SER A 307 12.80 -15.13 -2.33
CA SER A 307 11.45 -14.56 -2.30
C SER A 307 10.55 -15.17 -3.38
N LEU A 308 11.05 -15.29 -4.62
CA LEU A 308 10.35 -15.94 -5.73
C LEU A 308 10.06 -17.42 -5.42
N ASN A 309 11.03 -18.14 -4.85
CA ASN A 309 10.88 -19.53 -4.42
C ASN A 309 9.87 -19.67 -3.26
N SER A 310 9.88 -18.73 -2.31
CA SER A 310 8.92 -18.68 -1.21
C SER A 310 7.49 -18.43 -1.71
N GLN A 311 7.31 -17.50 -2.64
CA GLN A 311 6.01 -17.24 -3.28
C GLN A 311 5.47 -18.48 -4.00
N ALA A 312 6.32 -19.21 -4.74
CA ALA A 312 5.94 -20.47 -5.38
C ALA A 312 5.54 -21.55 -4.35
N SER A 313 6.17 -21.59 -3.18
CA SER A 313 5.88 -22.57 -2.11
C SER A 313 4.57 -22.31 -1.36
N THR A 314 4.18 -21.04 -1.22
CA THR A 314 3.05 -20.60 -0.39
C THR A 314 1.70 -21.03 -0.98
N VAL A 315 1.67 -21.32 -2.28
CA VAL A 315 0.43 -21.62 -3.01
C VAL A 315 -0.01 -23.08 -2.85
N THR A 316 0.85 -24.02 -2.45
CA THR A 316 0.51 -25.45 -2.64
C THR A 316 1.09 -26.50 -1.68
N GLY A 317 2.04 -26.18 -0.79
CA GLY A 317 2.52 -27.14 0.23
C GLY A 317 3.40 -28.27 -0.32
N ARG A 318 4.70 -28.20 0.03
CA ARG A 318 5.83 -29.03 -0.45
C ARG A 318 6.28 -28.75 -1.89
N LEU A 319 7.37 -28.00 -1.95
CA LEU A 319 8.07 -27.62 -3.16
C LEU A 319 9.31 -28.52 -3.35
N TYR A 320 9.41 -29.13 -4.52
CA TYR A 320 10.54 -29.95 -4.96
C TYR A 320 11.36 -29.16 -5.96
N VAL A 321 12.57 -28.80 -5.57
CA VAL A 321 13.54 -28.17 -6.46
C VAL A 321 14.33 -29.26 -7.19
N SER A 322 14.45 -29.16 -8.51
CA SER A 322 15.26 -30.07 -9.31
C SER A 322 15.98 -29.32 -10.42
N ASN A 323 17.24 -29.66 -10.63
CA ASN A 323 18.01 -29.11 -11.74
C ASN A 323 17.78 -29.93 -13.01
N ARG A 324 17.56 -29.26 -14.13
CA ARG A 324 17.38 -29.88 -15.44
C ARG A 324 18.47 -29.42 -16.38
N VAL A 325 19.01 -30.37 -17.15
CA VAL A 325 19.97 -30.06 -18.19
C VAL A 325 19.27 -30.07 -19.54
N PHE A 326 19.32 -28.95 -20.27
CA PHE A 326 18.77 -28.83 -21.61
C PHE A 326 19.69 -27.95 -22.46
N GLU A 327 19.99 -28.38 -23.70
CA GLU A 327 20.95 -27.70 -24.59
C GLU A 327 22.32 -27.41 -23.93
N GLY A 328 22.74 -28.25 -22.98
CA GLY A 328 24.01 -28.10 -22.25
C GLY A 328 23.99 -27.11 -21.09
N ARG A 329 22.82 -26.56 -20.72
CA ARG A 329 22.63 -25.58 -19.63
C ARG A 329 21.79 -26.14 -18.50
N ILE A 330 21.94 -25.59 -17.30
CA ILE A 330 21.21 -26.02 -16.10
C ILE A 330 20.08 -25.04 -15.81
N PHE A 331 18.86 -25.56 -15.68
CA PHE A 331 17.64 -24.82 -15.34
C PHE A 331 17.04 -25.33 -14.03
N GLU A 332 16.48 -24.45 -13.22
CA GLU A 332 15.84 -24.81 -11.96
C GLU A 332 14.34 -25.07 -12.19
N SER A 333 13.89 -26.27 -11.84
CA SER A 333 12.48 -26.67 -11.93
C SER A 333 11.90 -26.86 -10.54
N LEU A 334 10.86 -26.08 -10.25
CA LEU A 334 10.11 -26.09 -9.02
C LEU A 334 8.82 -26.90 -9.25
N ARG A 335 8.70 -28.06 -8.61
CA ARG A 335 7.52 -28.92 -8.69
C ARG A 335 6.77 -28.92 -7.37
N VAL A 336 5.44 -28.86 -7.47
CA VAL A 336 4.56 -29.01 -6.33
C VAL A 336 4.20 -30.50 -6.20
N GLY A 337 4.53 -31.12 -5.08
CA GLY A 337 4.07 -32.49 -4.79
C GLY A 337 2.71 -32.48 -4.09
N ARG A 338 1.89 -33.50 -4.34
CA ARG A 338 0.75 -33.80 -3.48
C ARG A 338 1.18 -34.58 -2.25
#